data_AF-A0A2R7Y6G3-F1
#
_entry.id   AF-A0A2R7Y6G3-F1
#
_cell.length_a   1.000
_cell.length_b   1.000
_cell.length_c   1.000
_cell.angle_alpha   90.00
_cell.angle_beta   90.00
_cell.angle_gamma   90.00
#
_symmetry.space_group_name_H-M   'P 1'
#
loop_
_entity.id
_entity.type
_entity.pdbx_description
1 polymer ?
#
loop_
_entity_poly.entity_id
_entity_poly.type
_entity_poly.pdbx_seq_one_letter_code
_entity_poly.pdbx_strand_id
1 'polypeptide(L)'
;MKRGALINILSFTHPHTESLFKEGLWGFPEDKLGINKKKWDKLEVGNEVLVYGEFRGVKGVWMLCLIEDKKENREPVRYWVQNPTGYPWQVKLRPIFPIDEFSRDKLETVEPVVKDELQLLGIKMFRQKADRWSLLLFGEGETYERSYFDKILSEFRSRNERLKLDRPDHDLVKRIIYQIGKIQNRFPEVEYQIENRKIDVVWRKTPKSVPSVAFEVQFGGNIFEALSKLKHAFDLWNAIPVLITTKEQFDDAKRWVEGSFHEMKDVFRILTWKDVEEYYEVKQRIKEFERMIKLF
;
A
#
# COMPACT_ATOMS: atom_id res chain seq x y z
N MET A 1 4.72 17.31 -7.54
CA MET A 1 4.38 16.10 -6.74
C MET A 1 5.62 15.67 -5.95
N LYS A 2 5.47 15.18 -4.71
CA LYS A 2 6.61 14.67 -3.92
C LYS A 2 7.16 13.39 -4.58
N ARG A 3 8.49 13.30 -4.74
CA ARG A 3 9.15 12.08 -5.24
C ARG A 3 9.06 10.96 -4.21
N GLY A 4 8.96 9.73 -4.70
CA GLY A 4 9.10 8.53 -3.88
C GLY A 4 10.49 7.92 -4.10
N ALA A 5 11.00 7.18 -3.11
CA ALA A 5 12.28 6.50 -3.24
C ALA A 5 12.21 5.04 -2.76
N LEU A 6 12.99 4.16 -3.36
CA LEU A 6 13.21 2.81 -2.86
C LEU A 6 14.71 2.60 -2.63
N ILE A 7 15.07 2.27 -1.40
CA ILE A 7 16.44 1.97 -1.00
C ILE A 7 16.60 0.47 -0.87
N ASN A 8 17.51 -0.11 -1.65
CA ASN A 8 17.90 -1.51 -1.52
C ASN A 8 19.12 -1.64 -0.60
N ILE A 9 18.92 -2.22 0.58
CA ILE A 9 19.97 -2.45 1.58
C ILE A 9 20.61 -3.85 1.50
N LEU A 10 20.21 -4.66 0.50
CA LEU A 10 20.56 -6.06 0.27
C LEU A 10 20.02 -7.03 1.33
N SER A 11 20.36 -6.86 2.60
CA SER A 11 19.90 -7.72 3.70
C SER A 11 19.80 -6.94 5.02
N PHE A 12 18.69 -7.13 5.74
CA PHE A 12 18.44 -6.54 7.07
C PHE A 12 19.31 -7.15 8.18
N THR A 13 20.05 -8.21 7.88
CA THR A 13 20.98 -8.87 8.82
C THR A 13 22.44 -8.47 8.60
N HIS A 14 22.74 -7.73 7.52
CA HIS A 14 24.10 -7.33 7.21
C HIS A 14 24.63 -6.33 8.26
N PRO A 15 25.89 -6.43 8.74
CA PRO A 15 26.43 -5.54 9.78
C PRO A 15 26.32 -4.04 9.45
N HIS A 16 26.47 -3.67 8.18
CA HIS A 16 26.30 -2.28 7.71
C HIS A 16 24.91 -1.69 8.00
N THR A 17 23.87 -2.52 8.15
CA THR A 17 22.51 -2.05 8.50
C THR A 17 22.38 -1.61 9.96
N GLU A 18 23.38 -1.85 10.80
CA GLU A 18 23.28 -1.47 12.21
C GLU A 18 23.10 0.04 12.40
N SER A 19 23.68 0.87 11.52
CA SER A 19 23.44 2.31 11.53
C SER A 19 21.98 2.68 11.26
N LEU A 20 21.29 1.91 10.41
CA LEU A 20 19.88 2.09 10.12
C LEU A 20 19.04 1.77 11.36
N PHE A 21 19.33 0.64 12.03
CA PHE A 21 18.58 0.21 13.21
C PHE A 21 18.85 1.05 14.47
N LYS A 22 20.06 1.60 14.61
CA LYS A 22 20.42 2.40 15.78
C LYS A 22 20.10 3.88 15.63
N GLU A 23 20.21 4.43 14.42
CA GLU A 23 20.16 5.88 14.19
C GLU A 23 19.28 6.29 13.00
N GLY A 24 18.64 5.35 12.31
CA GLY A 24 17.95 5.61 11.05
C GLY A 24 18.92 5.97 9.92
N LEU A 25 20.23 5.76 10.10
CA LEU A 25 21.25 6.25 9.20
C LEU A 25 21.56 5.25 8.08
N TRP A 26 21.49 5.71 6.83
CA TRP A 26 21.92 4.96 5.66
C TRP A 26 22.81 5.81 4.75
N GLY A 27 23.86 5.21 4.19
CA GLY A 27 24.79 5.87 3.28
C GLY A 27 24.85 5.19 1.92
N PHE A 28 25.06 5.98 0.86
CA PHE A 28 25.36 5.45 -0.47
C PHE A 28 26.84 5.64 -0.79
N PRO A 29 27.50 4.65 -1.41
CA PRO A 29 28.90 4.76 -1.76
C PRO A 29 29.10 5.69 -2.95
N GLU A 30 30.32 6.18 -3.10
CA GLU A 30 30.75 6.76 -4.38
C GLU A 30 30.79 5.69 -5.47
N ASP A 31 30.34 6.05 -6.66
CA ASP A 31 30.44 5.24 -7.85
C ASP A 31 31.14 6.02 -8.96
N LYS A 32 31.86 5.30 -9.83
CA LYS A 32 32.67 5.90 -10.90
C LYS A 32 31.88 6.84 -11.83
N LEU A 33 30.57 6.64 -11.95
CA LEU A 33 29.69 7.41 -12.84
C LEU A 33 28.93 8.53 -12.09
N GLY A 34 29.13 8.65 -10.77
CA GLY A 34 28.45 9.60 -9.89
C GLY A 34 26.93 9.41 -9.83
N ILE A 35 26.42 8.22 -10.15
CA ILE A 35 25.00 7.91 -10.20
C ILE A 35 24.36 8.01 -8.82
N ASN A 36 25.03 7.50 -7.78
CA ASN A 36 24.53 7.54 -6.40
C ASN A 36 24.42 8.98 -5.92
N LYS A 37 25.45 9.81 -6.14
CA LYS A 37 25.40 11.24 -5.83
C LYS A 37 24.26 11.93 -6.56
N LYS A 38 24.15 11.76 -7.89
CA LYS A 38 23.08 12.38 -8.71
C LYS A 38 21.68 12.01 -8.24
N LYS A 39 21.45 10.75 -7.85
CA LYS A 39 20.16 10.31 -7.32
C LYS A 39 19.92 10.82 -5.91
N TRP A 40 20.95 10.77 -5.07
CA TRP A 40 20.89 11.31 -3.71
C TRP A 40 20.59 12.81 -3.73
N ASP A 41 21.22 13.60 -4.62
CA ASP A 41 20.99 15.04 -4.80
C ASP A 41 19.50 15.36 -5.02
N LYS A 42 18.75 14.48 -5.68
CA LYS A 42 17.30 14.63 -5.94
C LYS A 42 16.39 14.25 -4.78
N LEU A 43 16.91 13.64 -3.72
CA LEU A 43 16.17 13.35 -2.49
C LEU A 43 15.95 14.62 -1.68
N GLU A 44 14.78 14.73 -1.08
CA GLU A 44 14.39 15.85 -0.22
C GLU A 44 13.88 15.34 1.13
N VAL A 45 14.07 16.14 2.18
CA VAL A 45 13.46 15.89 3.49
C VAL A 45 11.94 15.77 3.33
N GLY A 46 11.36 14.76 3.95
CA GLY A 46 9.94 14.41 3.85
C GLY A 46 9.56 13.61 2.60
N ASN A 47 10.52 13.16 1.77
CA ASN A 47 10.25 12.12 0.78
C ASN A 47 9.94 10.79 1.47
N GLU A 48 8.97 10.06 0.92
CA GLU A 48 8.64 8.70 1.36
C GLU A 48 9.64 7.71 0.76
N VAL A 49 10.09 6.77 1.59
CA VAL A 49 11.11 5.79 1.24
C VAL A 49 10.62 4.40 1.58
N LEU A 50 10.57 3.52 0.58
CA LEU A 50 10.41 2.08 0.78
C LEU A 50 11.79 1.44 0.97
N VAL A 51 11.98 0.68 2.04
CA VAL A 51 13.23 -0.04 2.29
C VAL A 51 13.07 -1.48 1.85
N TYR A 52 13.87 -1.86 0.86
CA TYR A 52 13.91 -3.20 0.28
C TYR A 52 15.17 -3.95 0.75
N GLY A 53 15.03 -5.23 1.03
CA GLY A 53 16.13 -6.12 1.38
C GLY A 53 15.67 -7.54 1.62
N GLU A 54 16.63 -8.42 1.87
CA GLU A 54 16.41 -9.77 2.36
C GLU A 54 16.24 -9.77 3.89
N PHE A 55 15.21 -10.47 4.37
CA PHE A 55 15.04 -10.82 5.78
C PHE A 55 14.46 -12.23 5.87
N ARG A 56 15.09 -13.11 6.65
CA ARG A 56 14.72 -14.53 6.83
C ARG A 56 14.49 -15.30 5.52
N GLY A 57 15.36 -15.07 4.54
CA GLY A 57 15.31 -15.71 3.22
C GLY A 57 14.32 -15.07 2.25
N VAL A 58 13.53 -14.08 2.68
CA VAL A 58 12.53 -13.42 1.85
C VAL A 58 13.01 -12.04 1.42
N LYS A 59 13.03 -11.80 0.11
CA LYS A 59 13.41 -10.53 -0.50
C LYS A 59 12.18 -9.70 -0.83
N GLY A 60 12.10 -8.49 -0.32
CA GLY A 60 10.95 -7.62 -0.55
C GLY A 60 11.10 -6.25 0.08
N VAL A 61 10.01 -5.47 0.02
CA VAL A 61 9.86 -4.22 0.74
C VAL A 61 9.36 -4.51 2.15
N TRP A 62 10.10 -4.07 3.16
CA TRP A 62 9.81 -4.38 4.57
C TRP A 62 9.54 -3.16 5.44
N MET A 63 9.94 -1.97 4.98
CA MET A 63 9.71 -0.75 5.74
C MET A 63 9.24 0.38 4.84
N LEU A 64 8.46 1.27 5.44
CA LEU A 64 8.14 2.58 4.91
C LEU A 64 8.72 3.63 5.87
N CYS A 65 9.48 4.57 5.34
CA CYS A 65 10.15 5.62 6.09
C CYS A 65 9.89 7.00 5.44
N LEU A 66 10.23 8.05 6.18
CA LEU A 66 10.45 9.39 5.64
C LEU A 66 11.93 9.74 5.74
N ILE A 67 12.42 10.54 4.81
CA ILE A 67 13.72 11.22 4.97
C ILE A 67 13.54 12.31 6.03
N GLU A 68 14.21 12.17 7.16
CA GLU A 68 14.26 13.16 8.23
C GLU A 68 15.40 14.17 8.00
N ASP A 69 16.56 13.68 7.54
CA ASP A 69 17.73 14.50 7.26
C ASP A 69 18.53 13.93 6.08
N LYS A 70 19.35 14.77 5.46
CA LYS A 70 20.19 14.44 4.31
C LYS A 70 21.45 15.29 4.36
N LYS A 71 22.61 14.63 4.38
CA LYS A 71 23.93 15.32 4.39
C LYS A 71 25.02 14.54 3.67
N GLU A 72 25.98 15.26 3.11
CA GLU A 72 27.27 14.69 2.75
C GLU A 72 28.11 14.57 4.03
N ASN A 73 28.71 13.41 4.27
CA ASN A 73 29.55 13.18 5.43
C ASN A 73 30.72 12.25 5.08
N ARG A 74 31.94 12.76 5.17
CA ARG A 74 33.17 12.00 4.88
C ARG A 74 33.88 11.52 6.14
N GLU A 75 33.32 11.81 7.32
CA GLU A 75 33.85 11.33 8.59
C GLU A 75 33.49 9.85 8.84
N PRO A 76 34.32 9.10 9.59
CA PRO A 76 34.07 7.71 9.91
C PRO A 76 32.73 7.51 10.65
N VAL A 77 31.92 6.56 10.19
CA VAL A 77 30.71 6.10 10.88
C VAL A 77 31.02 4.80 11.62
N ARG A 78 30.84 4.82 12.94
CA ARG A 78 31.23 3.72 13.87
C ARG A 78 30.65 2.34 13.54
N TYR A 79 29.50 2.28 12.87
CA TYR A 79 28.83 1.03 12.52
C TYR A 79 29.38 0.36 11.25
N TRP A 80 30.11 1.11 10.41
CA TRP A 80 30.55 0.66 9.10
C TRP A 80 31.98 0.12 9.15
N VAL A 81 32.15 -1.00 9.85
CA VAL A 81 33.47 -1.56 10.22
C VAL A 81 34.44 -1.74 9.04
N GLN A 82 33.96 -2.25 7.90
CA GLN A 82 34.82 -2.51 6.75
C GLN A 82 35.23 -1.26 5.97
N ASN A 83 34.37 -0.25 5.92
CA ASN A 83 34.62 0.99 5.20
C ASN A 83 33.91 2.17 5.87
N PRO A 84 34.46 2.69 6.99
CA PRO A 84 33.78 3.67 7.84
C PRO A 84 33.45 5.00 7.15
N THR A 85 34.20 5.37 6.12
CA THR A 85 34.06 6.62 5.36
C THR A 85 33.50 6.39 3.95
N GLY A 86 33.22 5.14 3.59
CA GLY A 86 32.94 4.73 2.21
C GLY A 86 31.58 5.13 1.64
N TYR A 87 30.71 5.72 2.46
CA TYR A 87 29.31 6.00 2.12
C TYR A 87 28.95 7.45 2.44
N PRO A 88 29.50 8.41 1.67
CA PRO A 88 29.42 9.82 2.03
C PRO A 88 28.05 10.44 1.79
N TRP A 89 27.23 9.87 0.92
CA TRP A 89 25.90 10.39 0.60
C TRP A 89 24.89 9.82 1.60
N GLN A 90 24.67 10.53 2.71
CA GLN A 90 23.92 9.99 3.84
C GLN A 90 22.49 10.53 3.89
N VAL A 91 21.57 9.68 4.34
CA VAL A 91 20.20 10.04 4.71
C VAL A 91 19.92 9.52 6.10
N LYS A 92 19.17 10.29 6.87
CA LYS A 92 18.54 9.83 8.11
C LYS A 92 17.07 9.56 7.82
N LEU A 93 16.65 8.36 8.12
CA LEU A 93 15.30 7.88 7.93
C LEU A 93 14.57 7.90 9.26
N ARG A 94 13.28 8.22 9.22
CA ARG A 94 12.34 8.01 10.32
C ARG A 94 11.32 6.96 9.89
N PRO A 95 11.07 5.91 10.66
CA PRO A 95 10.15 4.86 10.24
C PRO A 95 8.70 5.38 10.36
N ILE A 96 7.91 5.15 9.31
CA ILE A 96 6.44 5.25 9.36
C ILE A 96 5.87 3.87 9.65
N PHE A 97 6.44 2.82 9.05
CA PHE A 97 6.04 1.44 9.27
C PHE A 97 7.25 0.48 9.15
N PRO A 98 7.44 -0.46 10.09
CA PRO A 98 6.77 -0.56 11.40
C PRO A 98 6.86 0.74 12.22
N ILE A 99 5.82 1.06 12.98
CA ILE A 99 5.64 2.38 13.60
C ILE A 99 6.77 2.68 14.60
N ASP A 100 7.33 3.88 14.46
CA ASP A 100 8.23 4.59 15.41
C ASP A 100 9.49 3.86 15.90
N GLU A 101 9.82 2.68 15.37
CA GLU A 101 11.05 1.96 15.76
C GLU A 101 11.68 1.21 14.58
N PHE A 102 12.97 1.46 14.34
CA PHE A 102 13.79 0.53 13.58
C PHE A 102 14.14 -0.66 14.46
N SER A 103 13.33 -1.72 14.40
CA SER A 103 13.57 -2.96 15.12
C SER A 103 13.46 -4.17 14.20
N ARG A 104 14.45 -5.08 14.29
CA ARG A 104 14.43 -6.34 13.53
C ARG A 104 13.27 -7.24 13.97
N ASP A 105 12.94 -7.23 15.25
CA ASP A 105 11.83 -8.03 15.80
C ASP A 105 10.48 -7.57 15.24
N LYS A 106 10.34 -6.28 14.91
CA LYS A 106 9.12 -5.76 14.28
C LYS A 106 8.96 -6.26 12.85
N LEU A 107 10.07 -6.56 12.14
CA LEU A 107 10.02 -7.10 10.77
C LEU A 107 9.37 -8.48 10.72
N GLU A 108 9.39 -9.25 11.82
CA GLU A 108 8.70 -10.55 11.93
C GLU A 108 7.19 -10.45 11.72
N THR A 109 6.64 -9.26 11.99
CA THR A 109 5.20 -9.02 11.89
C THR A 109 4.79 -8.42 10.55
N VAL A 110 5.77 -8.12 9.69
CA VAL A 110 5.57 -7.47 8.39
C VAL A 110 5.38 -8.52 7.31
N GLU A 111 4.37 -8.31 6.48
CA GLU A 111 4.16 -9.04 5.25
C GLU A 111 4.73 -8.21 4.08
N PRO A 112 5.93 -8.54 3.59
CA PRO A 112 6.61 -7.70 2.61
C PRO A 112 5.92 -7.77 1.24
N VAL A 113 6.11 -6.74 0.41
CA VAL A 113 5.86 -6.86 -1.03
C VAL A 113 7.08 -7.53 -1.64
N VAL A 114 6.94 -8.80 -2.04
CA VAL A 114 8.11 -9.61 -2.40
C VAL A 114 8.65 -9.26 -3.78
N LYS A 115 9.91 -9.62 -4.03
CA LYS A 115 10.64 -9.33 -5.27
C LYS A 115 9.84 -9.67 -6.54
N ASP A 116 9.17 -10.82 -6.58
CA ASP A 116 8.41 -11.26 -7.75
C ASP A 116 7.17 -10.40 -7.99
N GLU A 117 6.53 -9.92 -6.93
CA GLU A 117 5.40 -9.00 -7.02
C GLU A 117 5.84 -7.63 -7.54
N LEU A 118 6.99 -7.12 -7.07
CA LEU A 118 7.57 -5.89 -7.61
C LEU A 118 7.85 -6.00 -9.12
N GLN A 119 8.27 -7.18 -9.60
CA GLN A 119 8.45 -7.43 -11.03
C GLN A 119 7.12 -7.40 -11.79
N LEU A 120 6.08 -8.01 -11.23
CA LEU A 120 4.72 -8.01 -11.81
C LEU A 120 4.10 -6.60 -11.82
N LEU A 121 4.43 -5.76 -10.83
CA LEU A 121 4.06 -4.34 -10.80
C LEU A 121 4.85 -3.49 -11.82
N GLY A 122 5.77 -4.07 -12.57
CA GLY A 122 6.47 -3.43 -13.68
C GLY A 122 7.85 -2.87 -13.34
N ILE A 123 8.38 -3.13 -12.14
CA ILE A 123 9.71 -2.67 -11.72
C ILE A 123 10.79 -3.58 -12.31
N LYS A 124 11.12 -3.35 -13.58
CA LYS A 124 11.96 -4.25 -14.42
C LYS A 124 13.32 -4.60 -13.84
N MET A 125 13.91 -3.75 -13.01
CA MET A 125 15.22 -4.03 -12.42
C MET A 125 15.25 -5.26 -11.50
N PHE A 126 14.11 -5.62 -10.91
CA PHE A 126 14.03 -6.82 -10.07
C PHE A 126 14.02 -8.11 -10.89
N ARG A 127 14.00 -8.04 -12.23
CA ARG A 127 14.24 -9.22 -13.11
C ARG A 127 15.69 -9.69 -13.09
N GLN A 128 16.61 -8.87 -12.58
CA GLN A 128 18.03 -9.23 -12.51
C GLN A 128 18.26 -10.31 -11.45
N LYS A 129 19.16 -11.27 -11.77
CA LYS A 129 19.51 -12.39 -10.88
C LYS A 129 20.15 -11.93 -9.57
N ALA A 130 20.98 -10.89 -9.61
CA ALA A 130 21.67 -10.35 -8.44
C ALA A 130 21.13 -8.97 -8.10
N ASP A 131 20.83 -8.76 -6.82
CA ASP A 131 20.50 -7.44 -6.30
C ASP A 131 21.79 -6.66 -6.03
N ARG A 132 21.74 -5.33 -6.17
CA ARG A 132 22.85 -4.42 -5.86
C ARG A 132 22.34 -3.33 -4.95
N TRP A 133 23.22 -2.74 -4.14
CA TRP A 133 22.89 -1.48 -3.47
C TRP A 133 22.43 -0.47 -4.53
N SER A 134 21.23 0.04 -4.34
CA SER A 134 20.63 0.93 -5.31
C SER A 134 19.63 1.85 -4.64
N LEU A 135 19.72 3.12 -5.00
CA LEU A 135 18.65 4.09 -4.82
C LEU A 135 17.81 4.12 -6.10
N LEU A 136 16.50 3.97 -5.95
CA LEU A 136 15.53 4.23 -7.02
C LEU A 136 14.71 5.43 -6.67
N LEU A 137 14.41 6.22 -7.70
CA LEU A 137 13.56 7.38 -7.59
C LEU A 137 12.33 7.17 -8.47
N PHE A 138 11.21 7.67 -7.96
CA PHE A 138 9.91 7.59 -8.60
C PHE A 138 9.33 8.99 -8.68
N GLY A 139 9.03 9.43 -9.90
CA GLY A 139 8.56 10.78 -10.15
C GLY A 139 8.85 11.27 -11.56
N GLU A 140 8.50 12.52 -11.82
CA GLU A 140 8.75 13.18 -13.09
C GLU A 140 10.25 13.23 -13.39
N GLY A 141 10.64 12.81 -14.59
CA GLY A 141 12.04 12.76 -15.03
C GLY A 141 12.87 11.59 -14.49
N GLU A 142 12.24 10.62 -13.80
CA GLU A 142 12.90 9.41 -13.31
C GLU A 142 12.58 8.17 -14.16
N THR A 143 13.30 7.07 -13.89
CA THR A 143 13.09 5.78 -14.60
C THR A 143 11.68 5.23 -14.42
N TYR A 144 11.05 5.51 -13.28
CA TYR A 144 9.69 5.10 -12.97
C TYR A 144 8.86 6.32 -12.59
N GLU A 145 7.64 6.38 -13.10
CA GLU A 145 6.68 7.39 -12.66
C GLU A 145 6.30 7.19 -11.19
N ARG A 146 5.80 8.26 -10.56
CA ARG A 146 5.33 8.21 -9.16
C ARG A 146 4.23 7.16 -8.95
N SER A 147 3.39 6.91 -9.96
CA SER A 147 2.32 5.92 -9.92
C SER A 147 2.80 4.50 -9.59
N TYR A 148 4.03 4.13 -9.97
CA TYR A 148 4.62 2.85 -9.61
C TYR A 148 4.94 2.76 -8.12
N PHE A 149 5.48 3.83 -7.54
CA PHE A 149 5.72 3.89 -6.10
C PHE A 149 4.41 3.78 -5.32
N ASP A 150 3.39 4.52 -5.74
CA ASP A 150 2.09 4.52 -5.07
C ASP A 150 1.42 3.13 -5.12
N LYS A 151 1.61 2.36 -6.20
CA LYS A 151 1.17 0.96 -6.28
C LYS A 151 1.88 0.06 -5.28
N ILE A 152 3.21 0.15 -5.16
CA ILE A 152 3.97 -0.66 -4.19
C ILE A 152 3.59 -0.26 -2.77
N LEU A 153 3.49 1.04 -2.50
CA LEU A 153 3.10 1.58 -1.21
C LEU A 153 1.69 1.15 -0.82
N SER A 154 0.73 1.21 -1.76
CA SER A 154 -0.64 0.75 -1.56
C SER A 154 -0.68 -0.74 -1.21
N GLU A 155 0.05 -1.58 -1.94
CA GLU A 155 0.13 -3.01 -1.64
C GLU A 155 0.76 -3.27 -0.27
N PHE A 156 1.88 -2.61 0.04
CA PHE A 156 2.55 -2.71 1.33
C PHE A 156 1.64 -2.29 2.49
N ARG A 157 0.98 -1.14 2.40
CA ARG A 157 0.04 -0.66 3.42
C ARG A 157 -1.17 -1.57 3.55
N SER A 158 -1.70 -2.10 2.44
CA SER A 158 -2.88 -2.97 2.45
C SER A 158 -2.70 -4.25 3.27
N ARG A 159 -1.47 -4.76 3.36
CA ARG A 159 -1.15 -5.98 4.09
C ARG A 159 -0.87 -5.75 5.57
N ASN A 160 -0.32 -4.57 5.86
CA ASN A 160 0.39 -4.31 7.10
C ASN A 160 -0.29 -3.27 8.01
N GLU A 161 -1.06 -2.36 7.45
CA GLU A 161 -1.78 -1.35 8.23
C GLU A 161 -3.11 -1.87 8.73
N ARG A 162 -3.33 -1.71 10.04
CA ARG A 162 -4.64 -1.83 10.66
C ARG A 162 -5.32 -0.47 10.63
N LEU A 163 -6.44 -0.40 9.92
CA LEU A 163 -7.26 0.79 9.83
C LEU A 163 -8.32 0.75 10.94
N LYS A 164 -8.65 1.90 11.53
CA LYS A 164 -9.68 2.00 12.56
C LYS A 164 -10.72 3.06 12.18
N LEU A 165 -11.99 2.70 12.18
CA LEU A 165 -13.10 3.54 11.75
C LEU A 165 -13.76 4.22 12.95
N ASP A 166 -13.21 5.34 13.42
CA ASP A 166 -13.84 6.05 14.55
C ASP A 166 -15.07 6.89 14.14
N ARG A 167 -15.27 7.12 12.83
CA ARG A 167 -16.34 7.95 12.25
C ARG A 167 -16.61 7.56 10.78
N PRO A 168 -17.76 7.92 10.20
CA PRO A 168 -17.99 7.76 8.76
C PRO A 168 -17.00 8.61 7.96
N ASP A 169 -16.02 7.95 7.36
CA ASP A 169 -14.96 8.56 6.54
C ASP A 169 -14.89 7.84 5.21
N HIS A 170 -15.23 8.54 4.12
CA HIS A 170 -15.40 7.97 2.78
C HIS A 170 -14.14 7.26 2.31
N ASP A 171 -13.00 7.94 2.37
CA ASP A 171 -11.72 7.41 1.89
C ASP A 171 -11.23 6.26 2.77
N LEU A 172 -11.45 6.33 4.08
CA LEU A 172 -11.07 5.26 4.99
C LEU A 172 -11.89 3.99 4.75
N VAL A 173 -13.21 4.12 4.54
CA VAL A 173 -14.08 2.99 4.23
C VAL A 173 -13.69 2.34 2.90
N LYS A 174 -13.39 3.12 1.85
CA LYS A 174 -12.87 2.56 0.58
C LYS A 174 -11.61 1.73 0.80
N ARG A 175 -10.65 2.24 1.59
CA ARG A 175 -9.40 1.52 1.90
C ARG A 175 -9.67 0.22 2.66
N ILE A 176 -10.61 0.22 3.60
CA ILE A 176 -11.01 -0.97 4.34
C ILE A 176 -11.66 -2.01 3.42
N ILE A 177 -12.61 -1.62 2.56
CA ILE A 177 -13.20 -2.54 1.57
C ILE A 177 -12.14 -3.12 0.64
N TYR A 178 -11.18 -2.30 0.21
CA TYR A 178 -10.05 -2.77 -0.59
C TYR A 178 -9.25 -3.83 0.16
N GLN A 179 -8.85 -3.58 1.42
CA GLN A 179 -8.11 -4.55 2.23
C GLN A 179 -8.91 -5.82 2.49
N ILE A 180 -10.21 -5.72 2.79
CA ILE A 180 -11.10 -6.87 2.94
C ILE A 180 -11.09 -7.72 1.66
N GLY A 181 -11.13 -7.09 0.49
CA GLY A 181 -11.05 -7.77 -0.81
C GLY A 181 -9.75 -8.56 -0.95
N LYS A 182 -8.61 -7.96 -0.59
CA LYS A 182 -7.29 -8.63 -0.58
C LYS A 182 -7.27 -9.83 0.37
N ILE A 183 -7.76 -9.67 1.60
CA ILE A 183 -7.84 -10.76 2.60
C ILE A 183 -8.68 -11.93 2.06
N GLN A 184 -9.73 -11.64 1.28
CA GLN A 184 -10.57 -12.65 0.66
C GLN A 184 -10.02 -13.22 -0.66
N ASN A 185 -8.75 -12.97 -1.00
CA ASN A 185 -8.15 -13.39 -2.27
C ASN A 185 -8.96 -12.90 -3.50
N ARG A 186 -9.51 -11.69 -3.42
CA ARG A 186 -10.11 -10.99 -4.56
C ARG A 186 -9.09 -10.04 -5.19
N PHE A 187 -9.46 -9.48 -6.34
CA PHE A 187 -8.69 -8.45 -7.04
C PHE A 187 -9.42 -7.11 -6.94
N PRO A 188 -9.31 -6.42 -5.79
CA PRO A 188 -9.97 -5.15 -5.57
C PRO A 188 -9.29 -4.02 -6.37
N GLU A 189 -10.07 -3.03 -6.77
CA GLU A 189 -9.61 -1.79 -7.40
C GLU A 189 -10.47 -0.64 -6.90
N VAL A 190 -9.84 0.51 -6.61
CA VAL A 190 -10.53 1.72 -6.14
C VAL A 190 -10.74 2.68 -7.30
N GLU A 191 -11.79 3.50 -7.24
CA GLU A 191 -12.10 4.52 -8.25
C GLU A 191 -12.19 3.93 -9.67
N TYR A 192 -12.80 2.75 -9.78
CA TYR A 192 -12.85 1.98 -11.02
C TYR A 192 -13.72 2.69 -12.05
N GLN A 193 -13.10 3.01 -13.19
CA GLN A 193 -13.78 3.72 -14.27
C GLN A 193 -14.85 2.84 -14.93
N ILE A 194 -16.08 3.35 -14.99
CA ILE A 194 -17.19 2.75 -15.73
C ILE A 194 -17.78 3.82 -16.64
N GLU A 195 -17.45 3.74 -17.93
CA GLU A 195 -17.80 4.77 -18.93
C GLU A 195 -17.38 6.19 -18.47
N ASN A 196 -18.36 7.08 -18.21
CA ASN A 196 -18.14 8.44 -17.74
C ASN A 196 -18.29 8.59 -16.21
N ARG A 197 -18.42 7.49 -15.47
CA ARG A 197 -18.57 7.46 -14.00
C ARG A 197 -17.45 6.65 -13.36
N LYS A 198 -17.40 6.67 -12.02
CA LYS A 198 -16.47 5.89 -11.21
C LYS A 198 -17.21 5.14 -10.12
N ILE A 199 -16.85 3.88 -9.94
CA ILE A 199 -17.25 3.07 -8.78
C ILE A 199 -16.17 3.17 -7.71
N ASP A 200 -16.57 3.48 -6.48
CA ASP A 200 -15.64 3.69 -5.37
C ASP A 200 -14.69 2.50 -5.16
N VAL A 201 -15.24 1.27 -5.09
CA VAL A 201 -14.43 0.04 -5.02
C VAL A 201 -15.13 -1.08 -5.80
N VAL A 202 -14.36 -1.87 -6.53
CA VAL A 202 -14.85 -3.11 -7.17
C VAL A 202 -14.04 -4.30 -6.73
N TRP A 203 -14.64 -5.49 -6.64
CA TRP A 203 -13.94 -6.76 -6.46
C TRP A 203 -14.11 -7.66 -7.67
N ARG A 204 -13.00 -8.13 -8.23
CA ARG A 204 -12.99 -9.16 -9.28
C ARG A 204 -12.60 -10.52 -8.70
N LYS A 205 -13.05 -11.60 -9.36
CA LYS A 205 -12.67 -12.99 -9.03
C LYS A 205 -11.27 -13.34 -9.51
N THR A 206 -10.86 -12.79 -10.65
CA THR A 206 -9.53 -12.97 -11.26
C THR A 206 -9.01 -11.61 -11.76
N PRO A 207 -7.72 -11.45 -12.08
CA PRO A 207 -7.18 -10.16 -12.56
C PRO A 207 -7.86 -9.65 -13.83
N LYS A 208 -8.33 -10.57 -14.70
CA LYS A 208 -8.87 -10.24 -16.04
C LYS A 208 -10.39 -10.33 -16.12
N SER A 209 -11.08 -10.81 -15.09
CA SER A 209 -12.54 -10.89 -15.09
C SER A 209 -13.17 -9.53 -14.87
N VAL A 210 -14.41 -9.36 -15.32
CA VAL A 210 -15.24 -8.21 -14.93
C VAL A 210 -15.47 -8.17 -13.41
N PRO A 211 -15.80 -7.00 -12.83
CA PRO A 211 -16.23 -6.91 -11.45
C PRO A 211 -17.35 -7.88 -11.10
N SER A 212 -17.23 -8.52 -9.94
CA SER A 212 -18.24 -9.42 -9.38
C SER A 212 -19.00 -8.82 -8.20
N VAL A 213 -18.43 -7.78 -7.59
CA VAL A 213 -19.05 -6.96 -6.55
C VAL A 213 -18.66 -5.51 -6.81
N ALA A 214 -19.60 -4.60 -6.69
CA ALA A 214 -19.39 -3.16 -6.82
C ALA A 214 -19.86 -2.48 -5.53
N PHE A 215 -19.01 -1.61 -4.98
CA PHE A 215 -19.26 -0.89 -3.74
C PHE A 215 -19.33 0.61 -4.01
N GLU A 216 -20.30 1.26 -3.37
CA GLU A 216 -20.41 2.71 -3.30
C GLU A 216 -20.52 3.13 -1.84
N VAL A 217 -19.77 4.16 -1.45
CA VAL A 217 -19.76 4.69 -0.08
C VAL A 217 -20.45 6.05 -0.10
N GLN A 218 -21.55 6.19 0.65
CA GLN A 218 -22.38 7.38 0.63
C GLN A 218 -22.82 7.75 2.05
N PHE A 219 -22.29 8.86 2.59
CA PHE A 219 -22.61 9.32 3.95
C PHE A 219 -23.41 10.63 4.02
N GLY A 220 -23.71 11.24 2.88
CA GLY A 220 -24.47 12.48 2.79
C GLY A 220 -24.70 12.88 1.33
N GLY A 221 -25.67 13.74 1.06
CA GLY A 221 -26.03 14.12 -0.31
C GLY A 221 -26.91 13.09 -1.01
N ASN A 222 -26.81 13.00 -2.34
CA ASN A 222 -27.79 12.31 -3.16
C ASN A 222 -27.53 10.78 -3.27
N ILE A 223 -28.24 10.00 -2.44
CA ILE A 223 -28.21 8.52 -2.47
C ILE A 223 -28.57 7.96 -3.85
N PHE A 224 -29.47 8.61 -4.58
CA PHE A 224 -29.93 8.15 -5.89
C PHE A 224 -28.79 8.03 -6.91
N GLU A 225 -27.79 8.91 -6.83
CA GLU A 225 -26.63 8.87 -7.71
C GLU A 225 -25.79 7.60 -7.46
N ALA A 226 -25.51 7.30 -6.19
CA ALA A 226 -24.82 6.07 -5.79
C ALA A 226 -25.60 4.81 -6.23
N LEU A 227 -26.92 4.79 -6.01
CA LEU A 227 -27.78 3.69 -6.46
C LEU A 227 -27.78 3.53 -7.99
N SER A 228 -27.77 4.64 -8.74
CA SER A 228 -27.72 4.63 -10.19
C SER A 228 -26.39 4.08 -10.72
N LYS A 229 -25.27 4.40 -10.05
CA LYS A 229 -23.95 3.83 -10.36
C LYS A 229 -23.92 2.31 -10.12
N LEU A 230 -24.44 1.87 -8.98
CA LEU A 230 -24.55 0.45 -8.64
C LEU A 230 -25.46 -0.32 -9.59
N LYS A 231 -26.60 0.27 -9.99
CA LYS A 231 -27.48 -0.33 -11.01
C LYS A 231 -26.76 -0.55 -12.31
N HIS A 232 -26.03 0.45 -12.78
CA HIS A 232 -25.27 0.33 -14.02
C HIS A 232 -24.20 -0.78 -13.95
N ALA A 233 -23.50 -0.92 -12.81
CA ALA A 233 -22.56 -2.01 -12.60
C ALA A 233 -23.24 -3.40 -12.58
N PHE A 234 -24.44 -3.49 -11.98
CA PHE A 234 -25.26 -4.71 -12.02
C PHE A 234 -25.71 -5.05 -13.45
N ASP A 235 -26.26 -4.09 -14.18
CA ASP A 235 -26.75 -4.30 -15.55
C ASP A 235 -25.60 -4.73 -16.50
N LEU A 236 -24.40 -4.17 -16.31
CA LEU A 236 -23.26 -4.42 -17.19
C LEU A 236 -22.52 -5.73 -16.88
N TRP A 237 -22.37 -6.08 -15.60
CA TRP A 237 -21.49 -7.19 -15.18
C TRP A 237 -22.20 -8.27 -14.36
N ASN A 238 -23.48 -8.09 -14.04
CA ASN A 238 -24.20 -8.86 -13.03
C ASN A 238 -23.43 -8.87 -11.68
N ALA A 239 -22.77 -7.75 -11.36
CA ALA A 239 -22.04 -7.58 -10.12
C ALA A 239 -23.02 -7.39 -8.96
N ILE A 240 -22.70 -7.94 -7.78
CA ILE A 240 -23.46 -7.70 -6.56
C ILE A 240 -23.31 -6.22 -6.19
N PRO A 241 -24.41 -5.44 -6.18
CA PRO A 241 -24.35 -4.03 -5.81
C PRO A 241 -24.42 -3.86 -4.30
N VAL A 242 -23.45 -3.15 -3.72
CA VAL A 242 -23.33 -2.92 -2.28
C VAL A 242 -23.24 -1.43 -2.00
N LEU A 243 -24.25 -0.87 -1.35
CA LEU A 243 -24.22 0.49 -0.82
C LEU A 243 -23.75 0.46 0.63
N ILE A 244 -22.78 1.30 0.97
CA ILE A 244 -22.32 1.51 2.34
C ILE A 244 -22.71 2.93 2.75
N THR A 245 -23.48 3.05 3.81
CA THR A 245 -24.08 4.34 4.19
C THR A 245 -24.13 4.56 5.71
N THR A 246 -24.83 5.61 6.16
CA THR A 246 -25.08 5.83 7.58
C THR A 246 -26.40 5.22 8.01
N LYS A 247 -26.65 5.14 9.32
CA LYS A 247 -27.91 4.61 9.85
C LYS A 247 -29.10 5.48 9.44
N GLU A 248 -28.90 6.79 9.36
CA GLU A 248 -29.93 7.77 8.99
C GLU A 248 -30.38 7.61 7.53
N GLN A 249 -29.48 7.23 6.64
CA GLN A 249 -29.74 7.07 5.21
C GLN A 249 -30.18 5.64 4.83
N PHE A 250 -30.11 4.69 5.76
CA PHE A 250 -30.36 3.28 5.49
C PHE A 250 -31.80 3.00 5.02
N ASP A 251 -32.80 3.51 5.75
CA ASP A 251 -34.21 3.27 5.43
C ASP A 251 -34.62 3.94 4.11
N ASP A 252 -34.07 5.12 3.83
CA ASP A 252 -34.31 5.82 2.56
C ASP A 252 -33.68 5.05 1.39
N ALA A 253 -32.44 4.57 1.52
CA ALA A 253 -31.82 3.72 0.52
C ALA A 253 -32.65 2.43 0.28
N LYS A 254 -33.16 1.83 1.35
CA LYS A 254 -34.01 0.63 1.25
C LYS A 254 -35.30 0.89 0.47
N ARG A 255 -35.99 2.01 0.74
CA ARG A 255 -37.19 2.42 -0.01
C ARG A 255 -36.91 2.62 -1.50
N TRP A 256 -35.78 3.23 -1.84
CA TRP A 256 -35.38 3.39 -3.24
C TRP A 256 -35.13 2.04 -3.93
N VAL A 257 -34.45 1.12 -3.24
CA VAL A 257 -34.18 -0.23 -3.74
C VAL A 257 -35.47 -1.03 -3.93
N GLU A 258 -36.42 -0.95 -3.00
CA GLU A 258 -37.70 -1.66 -3.10
C GLU A 258 -38.64 -1.05 -4.14
N GLY A 259 -38.49 0.24 -4.45
CA GLY A 259 -39.28 0.96 -5.46
C GLY A 259 -38.57 1.05 -6.82
N SER A 260 -37.87 2.17 -7.03
CA SER A 260 -37.28 2.53 -8.34
C SER A 260 -36.21 1.56 -8.84
N PHE A 261 -35.57 0.82 -7.94
CA PHE A 261 -34.52 -0.16 -8.29
C PHE A 261 -34.92 -1.61 -7.94
N HIS A 262 -36.23 -1.92 -7.93
CA HIS A 262 -36.77 -3.22 -7.51
C HIS A 262 -36.21 -4.42 -8.29
N GLU A 263 -35.74 -4.22 -9.52
CA GLU A 263 -35.06 -5.23 -10.35
C GLU A 263 -33.84 -5.85 -9.64
N MET A 264 -33.20 -5.09 -8.75
CA MET A 264 -31.98 -5.51 -8.04
C MET A 264 -32.24 -5.96 -6.60
N LYS A 265 -33.46 -5.85 -6.09
CA LYS A 265 -33.74 -5.90 -4.64
C LYS A 265 -33.19 -7.15 -3.94
N ASP A 266 -33.23 -8.30 -4.63
CA ASP A 266 -32.86 -9.59 -4.04
C ASP A 266 -31.33 -9.78 -3.97
N VAL A 267 -30.59 -9.09 -4.84
CA VAL A 267 -29.12 -9.15 -4.91
C VAL A 267 -28.46 -7.93 -4.27
N PHE A 268 -29.16 -6.81 -4.16
CA PHE A 268 -28.66 -5.57 -3.60
C PHE A 268 -28.39 -5.72 -2.10
N ARG A 269 -27.29 -5.14 -1.63
CA ARG A 269 -26.92 -5.12 -0.21
C ARG A 269 -26.75 -3.68 0.24
N ILE A 270 -27.38 -3.34 1.36
CA ILE A 270 -27.19 -2.06 2.04
C ILE A 270 -26.52 -2.39 3.36
N LEU A 271 -25.37 -1.76 3.62
CA LEU A 271 -24.60 -1.90 4.84
C LEU A 271 -24.37 -0.50 5.42
N THR A 272 -24.13 -0.43 6.72
CA THR A 272 -23.60 0.77 7.37
C THR A 272 -22.08 0.71 7.44
N TRP A 273 -21.44 1.87 7.63
CA TRP A 273 -19.99 1.90 7.86
C TRP A 273 -19.56 1.10 9.11
N LYS A 274 -20.45 0.95 10.10
CA LYS A 274 -20.21 0.10 11.28
C LYS A 274 -20.20 -1.40 10.95
N ASP A 275 -21.07 -1.84 10.03
CA ASP A 275 -21.06 -3.23 9.57
C ASP A 275 -19.74 -3.54 8.83
N VAL A 276 -19.21 -2.57 8.09
CA VAL A 276 -17.91 -2.68 7.41
C VAL A 276 -16.75 -2.71 8.41
N GLU A 277 -16.80 -1.87 9.45
CA GLU A 277 -15.84 -1.88 10.56
C GLU A 277 -15.81 -3.25 11.24
N GLU A 278 -16.97 -3.76 11.69
CA GLU A 278 -17.06 -5.06 12.35
C GLU A 278 -16.54 -6.19 11.44
N TYR A 279 -16.93 -6.18 10.17
CA TYR A 279 -16.46 -7.18 9.21
C TYR A 279 -14.93 -7.14 9.02
N TYR A 280 -14.36 -5.94 8.98
CA TYR A 280 -12.91 -5.76 8.87
C TYR A 280 -12.18 -6.30 10.10
N GLU A 281 -12.66 -6.01 11.31
CA GLU A 281 -12.06 -6.51 12.55
C GLU A 281 -12.09 -8.04 12.62
N VAL A 282 -13.20 -8.66 12.22
CA VAL A 282 -13.30 -10.13 12.12
C VAL A 282 -12.28 -10.66 11.11
N LYS A 283 -12.16 -10.03 9.94
CA LYS A 283 -11.20 -10.47 8.90
C LYS A 283 -9.75 -10.32 9.33
N GLN A 284 -9.40 -9.25 10.04
CA GLN A 284 -8.06 -9.09 10.60
C GLN A 284 -7.74 -10.18 11.63
N ARG A 285 -8.67 -10.48 12.55
CA ARG A 285 -8.49 -11.56 13.53
C ARG A 285 -8.29 -12.93 12.86
N ILE A 286 -9.05 -13.22 11.80
CA ILE A 286 -8.87 -14.45 11.02
C ILE A 286 -7.50 -14.47 10.36
N LYS A 287 -7.11 -13.39 9.67
CA LYS A 287 -5.79 -13.26 9.03
C LYS A 287 -4.65 -13.50 10.04
N GLU A 288 -4.76 -12.91 11.23
CA GLU A 288 -3.77 -13.09 12.30
C GLU A 288 -3.69 -14.54 12.77
N PHE A 289 -4.85 -15.19 12.95
CA PHE A 289 -4.92 -16.60 13.31
C PHE A 289 -4.27 -17.49 12.24
N GLU A 290 -4.64 -17.31 10.97
CA GLU A 290 -4.09 -18.07 9.84
C GLU A 290 -2.56 -17.88 9.73
N ARG A 291 -2.05 -16.68 10.03
CA ARG A 291 -0.61 -16.42 10.12
C ARG A 291 0.07 -17.20 11.24
N MET A 292 -0.54 -17.29 12.43
CA MET A 292 0.03 -18.06 13.55
C MET A 292 0.21 -19.54 13.20
N ILE A 293 -0.72 -20.10 12.40
CA ILE A 293 -0.67 -21.51 11.98
C ILE A 293 0.00 -21.71 10.61
N LYS A 294 0.63 -20.68 10.04
CA LYS A 294 1.38 -20.72 8.77
C LYS A 294 0.56 -21.19 7.56
N LEU A 295 -0.71 -20.78 7.50
CA LEU A 295 -1.54 -20.95 6.29
C LEU A 295 -1.40 -19.80 5.28
N PHE A 296 -0.63 -18.77 5.66
CA PHE A 296 -0.18 -17.64 4.85
C PHE A 296 1.33 -17.49 4.95
#